data_AF-T2M4N9-F1
#
_entry.id   AF-T2M4N9-F1
#
_cell.length_a   1.000
_cell.length_b   1.000
_cell.length_c   1.000
_cell.angle_alpha   90.00
_cell.angle_beta   90.00
_cell.angle_gamma   90.00
#
_symmetry.space_group_name_H-M   'P 1'
#
loop_
_entity.id
_entity.type
_entity.pdbx_description
1 polymer ?
#
loop_
_entity_poly.entity_id
_entity_poly.type
_entity_poly.pdbx_seq_one_letter_code
_entity_poly.pdbx_strand_id
1 'polypeptide(L)'
;VCFIERCLQYFSKDLALLLCASFCSISVTIDPKIPDCVKKDIQRFLECSSLSLLFDEINVQNSKYLLSLNESQVLHVSLNSEENSYSIVQGNITSYTTPFAFNCIRSLEEMKFNNPIKMRQLIENYKVKIIQDINSFHRLIKQAENDYYALYKAYIFIASSGNAYVIIKNARLQNCINNETNIKHLLNVLEQFIEKMGGFDAISSLKGEPLL
;
A
#
# COMPACT_ATOMS: atom_id res chain seq x y z
N VAL A 1 -22.99 -12.66 5.80
CA VAL A 1 -21.53 -12.54 6.02
C VAL A 1 -20.95 -11.66 4.93
N CYS A 2 -20.23 -10.60 5.27
CA CYS A 2 -19.60 -9.69 4.29
C CYS A 2 -18.38 -10.37 3.64
N PHE A 3 -17.99 -10.01 2.41
CA PHE A 3 -16.74 -10.52 1.81
C PHE A 3 -15.50 -10.07 2.62
N ILE A 4 -15.55 -8.88 3.24
CA ILE A 4 -14.48 -8.36 4.11
C ILE A 4 -14.29 -9.27 5.33
N GLU A 5 -15.40 -9.62 5.99
CA GLU A 5 -15.42 -10.52 7.15
C GLU A 5 -14.91 -11.92 6.79
N ARG A 6 -15.31 -12.46 5.63
CA ARG A 6 -14.78 -13.73 5.13
C ARG A 6 -13.28 -13.66 4.86
N CYS A 7 -12.81 -12.60 4.20
CA CYS A 7 -11.36 -12.40 3.98
C CYS A 7 -10.59 -12.28 5.30
N LEU A 8 -11.19 -11.66 6.32
CA LEU A 8 -10.60 -11.58 7.64
C LEU A 8 -10.50 -12.97 8.31
N GLN A 9 -11.50 -13.82 8.13
CA GLN A 9 -11.45 -15.21 8.61
C GLN A 9 -10.41 -16.05 7.85
N TYR A 10 -10.25 -15.81 6.54
CA TYR A 10 -9.32 -16.56 5.70
C TYR A 10 -7.85 -16.24 6.00
N PHE A 11 -7.52 -14.96 6.21
CA PHE A 11 -6.15 -14.46 6.24
C PHE A 11 -5.74 -13.84 7.58
N SER A 12 -6.68 -13.51 8.46
CA SER A 12 -6.42 -12.83 9.75
C SER A 12 -5.46 -11.62 9.56
N LYS A 13 -4.28 -11.65 10.19
CA LYS A 13 -3.26 -10.59 10.10
C LYS A 13 -2.61 -10.47 8.73
N ASP A 14 -2.55 -11.55 7.96
CA ASP A 14 -1.95 -11.53 6.61
C ASP A 14 -2.83 -10.76 5.62
N LEU A 15 -4.09 -10.48 5.97
CA LEU A 15 -4.95 -9.58 5.20
C LEU A 15 -4.33 -8.17 5.05
N ALA A 16 -3.45 -7.77 5.97
CA ALA A 16 -2.73 -6.51 5.88
C ALA A 16 -1.82 -6.45 4.65
N LEU A 17 -1.24 -7.59 4.24
CA LEU A 17 -0.44 -7.70 3.03
C LEU A 17 -1.29 -7.51 1.78
N LEU A 18 -2.46 -8.13 1.74
CA LEU A 18 -3.41 -7.97 0.65
C LEU A 18 -3.93 -6.52 0.56
N LEU A 19 -4.13 -5.88 1.71
CA LEU A 19 -4.53 -4.48 1.79
C LEU A 19 -3.42 -3.55 1.27
N CYS A 20 -2.17 -3.74 1.71
CA CYS A 20 -1.00 -3.04 1.17
C CYS A 20 -0.86 -3.23 -0.33
N ALA A 21 -1.07 -4.45 -0.82
CA ALA A 21 -1.02 -4.78 -2.25
C ALA A 21 -2.02 -3.94 -3.05
N SER A 22 -3.25 -3.87 -2.55
CA SER A 22 -4.33 -3.12 -3.16
C SER A 22 -4.04 -1.61 -3.20
N PHE A 23 -3.49 -1.06 -2.11
CA PHE A 23 -3.09 0.35 -2.06
C PHE A 23 -1.91 0.69 -2.98
N CYS A 24 -1.02 -0.26 -3.24
CA CYS A 24 0.11 -0.07 -4.16
C CYS A 24 -0.19 -0.48 -5.60
N SER A 25 -1.42 -0.91 -5.89
CA SER A 25 -1.81 -1.48 -7.19
C SER A 25 -0.91 -2.64 -7.64
N ILE A 26 -0.45 -3.46 -6.70
CA ILE A 26 0.40 -4.65 -6.93
C ILE A 26 -0.47 -5.79 -7.48
N SER A 27 0.07 -6.58 -8.40
CA SER A 27 -0.63 -7.74 -8.96
C SER A 27 -0.68 -8.89 -7.94
N VAL A 28 -1.85 -9.51 -7.82
CA VAL A 28 -2.08 -10.64 -6.92
C VAL A 28 -2.44 -11.86 -7.77
N THR A 29 -1.58 -12.87 -7.73
CA THR A 29 -1.83 -14.17 -8.36
C THR A 29 -2.40 -15.14 -7.35
N ILE A 30 -3.54 -15.74 -7.68
CA ILE A 30 -4.24 -16.66 -6.80
C ILE A 30 -4.06 -18.08 -7.33
N ASP A 31 -3.65 -19.00 -6.46
CA ASP A 31 -3.45 -20.39 -6.85
C ASP A 31 -4.72 -21.01 -7.46
N PRO A 32 -4.57 -21.83 -8.52
CA PRO A 32 -5.71 -22.42 -9.21
C PRO A 32 -6.52 -23.36 -8.31
N LYS A 33 -5.87 -23.96 -7.30
CA LYS A 33 -6.45 -24.88 -6.31
C LYS A 33 -7.45 -24.20 -5.35
N ILE A 34 -7.44 -22.87 -5.25
CA ILE A 34 -8.33 -22.13 -4.35
C ILE A 34 -9.78 -22.15 -4.88
N PRO A 35 -10.80 -22.35 -4.03
CA PRO A 35 -12.20 -22.33 -4.45
C PRO A 35 -12.62 -21.01 -5.09
N ASP A 36 -13.47 -21.07 -6.12
CA ASP A 36 -13.90 -19.87 -6.86
C ASP A 36 -14.68 -18.87 -5.99
N CYS A 37 -15.35 -19.33 -4.93
CA CYS A 37 -16.00 -18.44 -3.97
C CYS A 37 -14.98 -17.55 -3.24
N VAL A 38 -13.84 -18.11 -2.85
CA VAL A 38 -12.75 -17.39 -2.16
C VAL A 38 -12.03 -16.45 -3.13
N LYS A 39 -11.79 -16.90 -4.38
CA LYS A 39 -11.26 -16.04 -5.44
C LYS A 39 -12.12 -14.79 -5.64
N LYS A 40 -13.45 -14.96 -5.70
CA LYS A 40 -14.41 -13.84 -5.84
C LYS A 40 -14.39 -12.91 -4.62
N ASP A 41 -14.23 -13.44 -3.42
CA ASP A 41 -14.12 -12.62 -2.20
C ASP A 41 -12.83 -11.79 -2.18
N ILE A 42 -11.70 -12.41 -2.52
CA ILE A 42 -10.39 -11.74 -2.64
C ILE A 42 -10.48 -10.63 -3.69
N GLN A 43 -11.03 -10.92 -4.87
CA GLN A 43 -11.19 -9.93 -5.93
C GLN A 43 -12.03 -8.73 -5.48
N ARG A 44 -13.19 -8.98 -4.86
CA ARG A 44 -14.05 -7.91 -4.31
C ARG A 44 -13.38 -7.12 -3.21
N PHE A 45 -12.56 -7.77 -2.39
CA PHE A 45 -11.75 -7.10 -1.37
C PHE A 45 -10.74 -6.16 -2.02
N LEU A 46 -9.95 -6.65 -2.97
CA LEU A 46 -8.96 -5.87 -3.71
C LEU A 46 -9.58 -4.67 -4.44
N GLU A 47 -10.73 -4.86 -5.09
CA GLU A 47 -11.48 -3.79 -5.76
C GLU A 47 -12.05 -2.77 -4.77
N CYS A 48 -12.46 -3.21 -3.57
CA CYS A 48 -12.98 -2.29 -2.55
C CYS A 48 -11.86 -1.44 -1.94
N SER A 49 -10.69 -2.02 -1.70
CA SER A 49 -9.56 -1.34 -1.06
C SER A 49 -8.69 -0.54 -2.03
N SER A 50 -8.84 -0.73 -3.35
CA SER A 50 -7.96 -0.08 -4.32
C SER A 50 -8.12 1.44 -4.31
N LEU A 51 -7.02 2.15 -4.53
CA LEU A 51 -6.99 3.61 -4.63
C LEU A 51 -7.35 4.11 -6.04
N SER A 52 -8.08 3.32 -6.83
CA SER A 52 -8.33 3.53 -8.28
C SER A 52 -8.81 4.95 -8.64
N LEU A 53 -9.56 5.60 -7.75
CA LEU A 53 -10.06 6.98 -7.91
C LEU A 53 -8.94 8.04 -8.01
N LEU A 54 -7.70 7.74 -7.59
CA LEU A 54 -6.54 8.62 -7.81
C LEU A 54 -6.13 8.71 -9.28
N PHE A 55 -6.62 7.80 -10.11
CA PHE A 55 -6.09 7.49 -11.43
C PHE A 55 -7.18 7.49 -12.51
N ASP A 56 -8.40 7.94 -12.20
CA ASP A 56 -9.53 7.95 -13.15
C ASP A 56 -9.34 8.91 -14.35
N GLU A 57 -8.33 9.79 -14.32
CA GLU A 57 -7.92 10.59 -15.48
C GLU A 57 -6.96 9.85 -16.43
N ILE A 58 -6.61 8.58 -16.15
CA ILE A 58 -5.54 7.88 -16.85
C ILE A 58 -6.04 7.22 -18.14
N ASN A 59 -5.61 7.82 -19.25
CA ASN A 59 -5.77 7.32 -20.61
C ASN A 59 -4.99 5.99 -20.83
N VAL A 60 -5.52 5.14 -21.72
CA VAL A 60 -5.14 3.73 -21.97
C VAL A 60 -3.64 3.48 -22.22
N GLN A 61 -2.87 4.49 -22.65
CA GLN A 61 -1.42 4.39 -22.90
C GLN A 61 -0.58 4.19 -21.63
N ASN A 62 -1.07 4.64 -20.47
CA ASN A 62 -0.34 4.56 -19.19
C ASN A 62 -0.44 3.20 -18.49
N SER A 63 -1.32 2.31 -18.99
CA SER A 63 -1.41 0.92 -18.53
C SER A 63 -0.09 0.16 -18.69
N LYS A 64 0.71 0.47 -19.72
CA LYS A 64 2.04 -0.11 -19.94
C LYS A 64 3.07 0.26 -18.86
N TYR A 65 3.00 1.48 -18.31
CA TYR A 65 3.90 1.94 -17.24
C TYR A 65 3.50 1.40 -15.87
N LEU A 66 2.20 1.25 -15.61
CA LEU A 66 1.68 0.53 -14.45
C LEU A 66 2.11 -0.95 -14.46
N LEU A 67 2.12 -1.58 -15.64
CA LEU A 67 2.60 -2.95 -15.80
C LEU A 67 4.12 -3.06 -15.60
N SER A 68 4.93 -2.16 -16.17
CA SER A 68 6.40 -2.24 -16.05
C SER A 68 6.93 -1.98 -14.62
N LEU A 69 6.24 -1.17 -13.81
CA LEU A 69 6.56 -0.96 -12.38
C LEU A 69 6.12 -2.12 -11.47
N ASN A 70 5.26 -3.00 -11.98
CA ASN A 70 4.66 -4.13 -11.25
C ASN A 70 5.13 -5.50 -11.76
N GLU A 71 5.80 -5.56 -12.92
CA GLU A 71 6.34 -6.80 -13.53
C GLU A 71 7.27 -7.59 -12.60
N SER A 72 7.84 -6.96 -11.55
CA SER A 72 8.71 -7.60 -10.57
C SER A 72 8.06 -7.88 -9.20
N GLN A 73 6.85 -7.38 -8.93
CA GLN A 73 6.21 -7.48 -7.62
C GLN A 73 4.87 -8.19 -7.75
N VAL A 74 4.86 -9.50 -7.47
CA VAL A 74 3.66 -10.34 -7.51
C VAL A 74 3.45 -10.96 -6.13
N LEU A 75 2.25 -10.78 -5.57
CA LEU A 75 1.84 -11.49 -4.36
C LEU A 75 1.16 -12.80 -4.73
N HIS A 76 1.64 -13.90 -4.17
CA HIS A 76 1.08 -15.22 -4.39
C HIS A 76 0.19 -15.61 -3.21
N VAL A 77 -1.08 -15.89 -3.49
CA VAL A 77 -2.00 -16.47 -2.50
C VAL A 77 -2.00 -17.97 -2.69
N SER A 78 -1.44 -18.69 -1.73
CA SER A 78 -1.35 -20.16 -1.72
C SER A 78 -2.28 -20.80 -0.70
N LEU A 79 -2.66 -22.05 -0.97
CA LEU A 79 -3.46 -22.85 -0.06
C LEU A 79 -2.54 -23.79 0.73
N ASN A 80 -2.46 -23.61 2.04
CA ASN A 80 -1.73 -24.52 2.91
C ASN A 80 -2.53 -25.81 3.06
N SER A 81 -2.02 -26.88 2.44
CA SER A 81 -2.73 -28.17 2.35
C SER A 81 -2.80 -28.91 3.70
N GLU A 82 -2.01 -28.49 4.69
CA GLU A 82 -1.93 -29.14 6.01
C GLU A 82 -2.93 -28.55 7.03
N GLU A 83 -3.29 -27.28 6.92
CA GLU A 83 -4.15 -26.57 7.89
C GLU A 83 -5.48 -26.09 7.30
N ASN A 84 -5.71 -26.30 6.00
CA ASN A 84 -6.87 -25.75 5.29
C ASN A 84 -6.97 -24.21 5.43
N SER A 85 -5.82 -23.56 5.63
CA SER A 85 -5.65 -22.11 5.79
C SER A 85 -5.05 -21.51 4.51
N TYR A 86 -5.29 -20.22 4.28
CA TYR A 86 -4.73 -19.49 3.14
C TYR A 86 -3.52 -18.69 3.60
N SER A 87 -2.39 -18.87 2.92
CA SER A 87 -1.17 -18.13 3.20
C SER A 87 -0.88 -17.16 2.05
N ILE A 88 -0.40 -15.97 2.40
CA ILE A 88 0.07 -15.00 1.42
C ILE A 88 1.58 -15.10 1.40
N VAL A 89 2.12 -15.70 0.34
CA VAL A 89 3.55 -15.79 0.11
C VAL A 89 3.96 -14.52 -0.64
N GLN A 90 4.74 -13.70 0.06
CA GLN A 90 5.51 -12.64 -0.55
C GLN A 90 6.53 -13.30 -1.49
N GLY A 91 6.46 -13.02 -2.80
CA GLY A 91 7.44 -13.50 -3.77
C GLY A 91 8.81 -12.82 -3.58
N ASN A 92 9.38 -12.24 -4.64
CA ASN A 92 10.57 -11.37 -4.56
C ASN A 92 10.27 -10.01 -3.88
N ILE A 93 9.53 -10.03 -2.79
CA ILE A 93 8.97 -8.87 -2.12
C ILE A 93 9.71 -8.75 -0.78
N THR A 94 10.44 -7.66 -0.59
CA THR A 94 10.91 -7.28 0.75
C THR A 94 9.69 -6.92 1.60
N SER A 95 9.66 -7.32 2.88
CA SER A 95 8.63 -6.93 3.86
C SER A 95 8.11 -5.50 3.64
N TYR A 96 6.90 -5.37 3.09
CA TYR A 96 6.25 -4.08 2.84
C TYR A 96 4.99 -3.88 3.68
N THR A 97 4.87 -4.62 4.78
CA THR A 97 3.69 -4.53 5.65
C THR A 97 3.77 -3.24 6.44
N THR A 98 2.97 -2.24 6.06
CA THR A 98 2.99 -0.97 6.77
C THR A 98 2.26 -1.09 8.11
N PRO A 99 2.77 -0.46 9.19
CA PRO A 99 2.04 -0.36 10.45
C PRO A 99 0.61 0.20 10.25
N PHE A 100 0.44 1.06 9.25
CA PHE A 100 -0.86 1.59 8.86
C PHE A 100 -1.85 0.51 8.40
N ALA A 101 -1.42 -0.41 7.54
CA ALA A 101 -2.28 -1.51 7.08
C ALA A 101 -2.61 -2.49 8.20
N PHE A 102 -1.63 -2.82 9.07
CA PHE A 102 -1.89 -3.64 10.25
C PHE A 102 -2.91 -3.00 11.20
N ASN A 103 -2.84 -1.69 11.43
CA ASN A 103 -3.81 -0.98 12.26
C ASN A 103 -5.21 -1.00 11.64
N CYS A 104 -5.33 -0.96 10.30
CA CYS A 104 -6.60 -1.11 9.61
C CYS A 104 -7.21 -2.49 9.87
N ILE A 105 -6.44 -3.56 9.66
CA ILE A 105 -6.90 -4.94 9.89
C ILE A 105 -7.24 -5.18 11.35
N ARG A 106 -6.41 -4.70 12.28
CA ARG A 106 -6.71 -4.76 13.72
C ARG A 106 -8.01 -4.05 14.07
N SER A 107 -8.25 -2.87 13.48
CA SER A 107 -9.50 -2.13 13.67
C SER A 107 -10.72 -2.90 13.12
N LEU A 108 -10.54 -3.70 12.06
CA LEU A 108 -11.57 -4.59 11.53
C LEU A 108 -11.82 -5.79 12.46
N GLU A 109 -10.78 -6.37 13.05
CA GLU A 109 -10.89 -7.47 14.03
C GLU A 109 -11.59 -7.02 15.32
N GLU A 110 -11.30 -5.81 15.80
CA GLU A 110 -11.87 -5.25 17.02
C GLU A 110 -13.36 -4.82 16.86
N MET A 111 -13.89 -4.77 15.63
CA MET A 111 -15.31 -4.48 15.41
C MET A 111 -16.20 -5.64 15.89
N LYS A 112 -16.72 -5.50 17.12
CA LYS A 112 -17.62 -6.46 17.78
C LYS A 112 -18.91 -6.80 17.01
N PHE A 113 -19.33 -5.94 16.07
CA PHE A 113 -20.51 -6.15 15.25
C PHE A 113 -20.10 -6.13 13.78
N ASN A 114 -20.25 -7.27 13.11
CA ASN A 114 -19.94 -7.48 11.68
C ASN A 114 -20.95 -6.76 10.78
N ASN A 115 -21.08 -5.44 10.96
CA ASN A 115 -21.88 -4.60 10.08
C ASN A 115 -21.08 -4.35 8.79
N PRO A 116 -21.51 -4.90 7.65
CA PRO A 116 -20.78 -4.79 6.39
C PRO A 116 -20.54 -3.34 5.95
N ILE A 117 -21.47 -2.44 6.27
CA ILE A 117 -21.39 -1.02 5.92
C ILE A 117 -20.28 -0.35 6.72
N LYS A 118 -20.19 -0.63 8.02
CA LYS A 118 -19.16 -0.04 8.90
C LYS A 118 -17.76 -0.53 8.55
N MET A 119 -17.61 -1.82 8.24
CA MET A 119 -16.33 -2.37 7.78
C MET A 119 -15.87 -1.72 6.47
N ARG A 120 -16.79 -1.54 5.51
CA ARG A 120 -16.48 -0.82 4.28
C ARG A 120 -16.12 0.64 4.54
N GLN A 121 -16.89 1.35 5.37
CA GLN A 121 -16.61 2.73 5.76
C GLN A 121 -15.23 2.87 6.43
N LEU A 122 -14.83 1.90 7.25
CA LEU A 122 -13.50 1.90 7.84
C LEU A 122 -12.41 1.85 6.76
N ILE A 123 -12.51 0.92 5.81
CA ILE A 123 -11.55 0.82 4.69
C ILE A 123 -11.54 2.14 3.87
N GLU A 124 -12.71 2.71 3.57
CA GLU A 124 -12.81 3.99 2.85
C GLU A 124 -12.15 5.15 3.62
N ASN A 125 -12.32 5.22 4.95
CA ASN A 125 -11.65 6.25 5.75
C ASN A 125 -10.12 6.11 5.68
N TYR A 126 -9.62 4.88 5.72
CA TYR A 126 -8.19 4.61 5.54
C TYR A 126 -7.73 5.01 4.13
N LYS A 127 -8.50 4.72 3.07
CA LYS A 127 -8.22 5.17 1.70
C LYS A 127 -8.13 6.68 1.60
N VAL A 128 -9.12 7.41 2.14
CA VAL A 128 -9.12 8.89 2.16
C VAL A 128 -7.88 9.43 2.84
N LYS A 129 -7.47 8.85 3.98
CA LYS A 129 -6.25 9.25 4.67
C LYS A 129 -4.99 9.01 3.82
N ILE A 130 -4.87 7.85 3.17
CA ILE A 130 -3.74 7.59 2.27
C ILE A 130 -3.68 8.60 1.12
N ILE A 131 -4.83 8.90 0.51
CA ILE A 131 -4.94 9.90 -0.56
C ILE A 131 -4.46 11.27 -0.09
N GLN A 132 -4.89 11.68 1.11
CA GLN A 132 -4.43 12.94 1.73
C GLN A 132 -2.92 12.93 2.00
N ASP A 133 -2.38 11.82 2.49
CA ASP A 133 -0.95 11.67 2.77
C ASP A 133 -0.12 11.72 1.48
N ILE A 134 -0.56 11.05 0.41
CA ILE A 134 0.08 11.09 -0.92
C ILE A 134 0.09 12.53 -1.45
N ASN A 135 -1.05 13.24 -1.37
CA ASN A 135 -1.15 14.62 -1.84
C ASN A 135 -0.27 15.58 -1.05
N SER A 136 -0.23 15.43 0.28
CA SER A 136 0.65 16.22 1.15
C SER A 136 2.12 15.97 0.81
N PHE A 137 2.51 14.71 0.63
CA PHE A 137 3.86 14.34 0.24
C PHE A 137 4.23 14.90 -1.13
N HIS A 138 3.34 14.81 -2.11
CA HIS A 138 3.59 15.32 -3.46
C HIS A 138 3.86 16.84 -3.45
N ARG A 139 3.13 17.60 -2.63
CA ARG A 139 3.39 19.04 -2.42
C ARG A 139 4.78 19.30 -1.82
N LEU A 140 5.19 18.51 -0.83
CA LEU A 140 6.53 18.62 -0.22
C LEU A 140 7.64 18.31 -1.23
N ILE A 141 7.46 17.28 -2.05
CA ILE A 141 8.44 16.92 -3.10
C ILE A 141 8.52 18.02 -4.17
N LYS A 142 7.40 18.61 -4.58
CA LYS A 142 7.42 19.76 -5.50
C LYS A 142 8.13 20.97 -4.90
N GLN A 143 7.93 21.24 -3.61
CA GLN A 143 8.68 22.29 -2.93
C GLN A 143 10.18 21.98 -2.87
N ALA A 144 10.55 20.71 -2.73
CA ALA A 144 11.92 20.26 -2.66
C ALA A 144 12.74 20.47 -3.94
N GLU A 145 12.10 20.80 -5.07
CA GLU A 145 12.80 21.22 -6.29
C GLU A 145 13.57 22.53 -6.08
N ASN A 146 13.05 23.42 -5.23
CA ASN A 146 13.62 24.76 -4.99
C ASN A 146 14.12 24.95 -3.55
N ASP A 147 13.76 24.05 -2.63
CA ASP A 147 14.10 24.14 -1.20
C ASP A 147 14.49 22.75 -0.65
N TYR A 148 15.79 22.49 -0.51
CA TYR A 148 16.30 21.21 0.00
C TYR A 148 15.79 20.88 1.43
N TYR A 149 15.41 21.87 2.23
CA TYR A 149 14.81 21.62 3.54
C TYR A 149 13.42 20.98 3.42
N ALA A 150 12.69 21.23 2.32
CA ALA A 150 11.43 20.56 2.05
C ALA A 150 11.62 19.06 1.78
N LEU A 151 12.77 18.62 1.26
CA LEU A 151 13.08 17.19 1.11
C LEU A 151 13.22 16.51 2.47
N TYR A 152 13.87 17.18 3.43
CA TYR A 152 13.94 16.71 4.82
C TYR A 152 12.56 16.66 5.47
N LYS A 153 11.72 17.68 5.27
CA LYS A 153 10.32 17.64 5.73
C LYS A 153 9.53 16.49 5.12
N ALA A 154 9.74 16.21 3.83
CA ALA A 154 9.12 15.08 3.15
C ALA A 154 9.53 13.76 3.80
N TYR A 155 10.82 13.60 4.13
CA TYR A 155 11.34 12.45 4.88
C TYR A 155 10.68 12.28 6.25
N ILE A 156 10.67 13.33 7.08
CA ILE A 156 10.05 13.29 8.41
C ILE A 156 8.54 12.98 8.30
N PHE A 157 7.86 13.58 7.32
CA PHE A 157 6.46 13.32 7.05
C PHE A 157 6.20 11.83 6.79
N ILE A 158 6.91 11.21 5.83
CA ILE A 158 6.70 9.78 5.53
C ILE A 158 7.08 8.87 6.70
N ALA A 159 8.13 9.18 7.46
CA ALA A 159 8.51 8.43 8.65
C ALA A 159 7.39 8.43 9.71
N SER A 160 6.80 9.61 9.95
CA SER A 160 5.70 9.76 10.91
C SER A 160 4.36 9.17 10.46
N SER A 161 4.13 9.06 9.14
CA SER A 161 2.87 8.58 8.55
C SER A 161 2.55 7.12 8.90
N GLY A 162 3.58 6.31 9.18
CA GLY A 162 3.46 4.85 9.32
C GLY A 162 3.04 4.13 8.03
N ASN A 163 3.07 4.83 6.88
CA ASN A 163 2.68 4.32 5.57
C ASN A 163 3.66 4.73 4.44
N ALA A 164 4.93 4.96 4.80
CA ALA A 164 5.96 5.48 3.91
C ALA A 164 6.07 4.71 2.59
N TYR A 165 6.04 3.38 2.64
CA TYR A 165 6.14 2.54 1.45
C TYR A 165 5.01 2.81 0.44
N VAL A 166 3.75 2.81 0.90
CA VAL A 166 2.59 3.05 0.04
C VAL A 166 2.63 4.46 -0.54
N ILE A 167 3.05 5.45 0.25
CA ILE A 167 3.15 6.84 -0.20
C ILE A 167 4.19 6.98 -1.32
N ILE A 168 5.42 6.46 -1.12
CA ILE A 168 6.49 6.56 -2.13
C ILE A 168 6.14 5.77 -3.39
N LYS A 169 5.60 4.55 -3.25
CA LYS A 169 5.20 3.73 -4.40
C LYS A 169 4.15 4.46 -5.24
N ASN A 170 3.13 5.04 -4.62
CA ASN A 170 2.11 5.82 -5.33
C ASN A 170 2.65 7.12 -5.92
N ALA A 171 3.54 7.83 -5.22
CA ALA A 171 4.20 9.02 -5.76
C ALA A 171 5.05 8.70 -6.99
N ARG A 172 5.73 7.55 -7.01
CA ARG A 172 6.43 7.04 -8.20
C ARG A 172 5.49 6.74 -9.35
N LEU A 173 4.37 6.05 -9.09
CA LEU A 173 3.36 5.79 -10.10
C LEU A 173 2.86 7.11 -10.72
N GLN A 174 2.51 8.10 -9.91
CA GLN A 174 2.11 9.43 -10.37
C GLN A 174 3.23 10.13 -11.18
N ASN A 175 4.47 10.05 -10.73
CA ASN A 175 5.58 10.67 -11.43
C ASN A 175 5.87 10.00 -12.78
N CYS A 176 5.70 8.69 -12.90
CA CYS A 176 5.80 7.97 -14.16
C CYS A 176 4.69 8.37 -15.15
N ILE A 177 3.54 8.80 -14.65
CA ILE A 177 2.45 9.34 -15.47
C ILE A 177 2.79 10.76 -15.94
N ASN A 178 3.24 11.64 -15.04
CA ASN A 178 3.52 13.03 -15.37
C ASN A 178 4.87 13.24 -16.08
N ASN A 179 5.79 12.28 -15.97
CA ASN A 179 7.15 12.32 -16.49
C ASN A 179 7.98 13.53 -16.01
N GLU A 180 7.84 13.92 -14.74
CA GLU A 180 8.62 15.00 -14.13
C GLU A 180 10.01 14.47 -13.71
N THR A 181 11.07 14.89 -14.42
CA THR A 181 12.44 14.38 -14.23
C THR A 181 13.05 14.79 -12.89
N ASN A 182 12.78 16.02 -12.43
CA ASN A 182 13.26 16.53 -11.16
C ASN A 182 12.65 15.78 -9.98
N ILE A 183 11.33 15.58 -10.00
CA ILE A 183 10.63 14.73 -9.02
C ILE A 183 11.18 13.31 -9.03
N LYS A 184 11.45 12.72 -10.20
CA LYS A 184 12.08 11.39 -10.29
C LYS A 184 13.40 11.35 -9.53
N HIS A 185 14.25 12.36 -9.71
CA HIS A 185 15.53 12.46 -9.03
C HIS A 185 15.34 12.60 -7.51
N LEU A 186 14.45 13.49 -7.05
CA LEU A 186 14.16 13.68 -5.63
C LEU A 186 13.63 12.40 -4.96
N LEU A 187 12.74 11.67 -5.63
CA LEU A 187 12.24 10.38 -5.15
C LEU A 187 13.37 9.35 -5.02
N ASN A 188 14.29 9.29 -6.00
CA ASN A 188 15.44 8.38 -5.94
C ASN A 188 16.40 8.72 -4.79
N VAL A 189 16.69 10.01 -4.57
CA VAL A 189 17.54 10.46 -3.46
C VAL A 189 16.89 10.08 -2.12
N LEU A 190 15.59 10.32 -1.99
CA LEU A 190 14.84 10.00 -0.78
C LEU A 190 14.85 8.49 -0.49
N GLU A 191 14.61 7.65 -1.49
CA GLU A 191 14.66 6.19 -1.31
C GLU A 191 16.04 5.68 -0.94
N GLN A 192 17.10 6.16 -1.61
CA GLN A 192 18.48 5.80 -1.25
C GLN A 192 18.81 6.20 0.19
N PHE A 193 18.29 7.34 0.65
CA PHE A 193 18.44 7.74 2.05
C PHE A 193 17.70 6.79 2.99
N ILE A 194 16.47 6.38 2.66
CA ILE A 194 15.69 5.40 3.45
C ILE A 194 16.41 4.05 3.50
N GLU A 195 16.93 3.56 2.38
CA GLU A 195 17.72 2.32 2.32
C GLU A 195 18.95 2.39 3.22
N LYS A 196 19.69 3.51 3.18
CA LYS A 196 20.84 3.75 4.08
C LYS A 196 20.46 3.77 5.56
N MET A 197 19.25 4.23 5.89
CA MET A 197 18.73 4.27 7.26
C MET A 197 18.15 2.93 7.74
N GLY A 198 18.26 1.85 6.95
CA GLY A 198 17.78 0.52 7.31
C GLY A 198 16.42 0.15 6.70
N GLY A 199 15.95 0.91 5.71
CA GLY A 199 14.74 0.62 4.94
C GLY A 199 13.45 1.18 5.55
N PHE A 200 12.32 0.83 4.92
CA PHE A 200 10.99 1.34 5.28
C PHE A 200 10.55 0.96 6.71
N ASP A 201 10.97 -0.22 7.19
CA ASP A 201 10.65 -0.70 8.53
C ASP A 201 11.37 0.13 9.60
N ALA A 202 12.64 0.46 9.38
CA ALA A 202 13.45 1.27 10.30
C ALA A 202 12.89 2.70 10.45
N ILE A 203 12.52 3.35 9.35
CA ILE A 203 12.02 4.73 9.41
C ILE A 203 10.62 4.84 10.04
N SER A 204 9.82 3.78 9.97
CA SER A 204 8.49 3.76 10.61
C SER A 204 8.58 3.70 12.15
N SER A 205 9.76 3.33 12.67
CA SER A 205 10.07 3.27 14.09
C SER A 205 10.59 4.60 14.66
N LEU A 206 10.93 5.58 13.81
CA LEU A 206 11.41 6.92 14.20
C LEU A 206 10.30 7.83 14.78
N LYS A 207 9.19 7.27 15.25
CA LYS A 207 8.16 8.03 15.97
C LYS A 207 8.73 8.61 17.26
N GLY A 208 9.24 9.84 17.20
CA GLY A 208 9.44 10.69 18.37
C GLY A 208 10.84 11.24 18.62
N GLU A 209 11.84 10.98 17.77
CA GLU A 209 13.13 11.66 17.95
C GLU A 209 13.28 12.83 16.96
N PRO A 210 13.31 14.08 17.45
CA PRO A 210 13.80 15.18 16.64
C PRO A 210 15.28 14.91 16.40
N LEU A 211 15.64 14.57 15.17
CA LEU A 211 17.04 14.61 14.74
C LEU A 211 17.47 16.08 14.78
N LEU A 212 18.17 16.42 15.86
CA LEU A 212 18.89 17.67 16.10
C LEU A 212 19.90 17.96 14.97
#